data_AF-V7FG61-F1
#
_entry.id   AF-V7FG61-F1
#
_cell.length_a   1.000
_cell.length_b   1.000
_cell.length_c   1.000
_cell.angle_alpha   90.00
_cell.angle_beta   90.00
_cell.angle_gamma   90.00
#
_symmetry.space_group_name_H-M   'P 1'
#
loop_
_entity.id
_entity.type
_entity.pdbx_description
1 polymer ?
#
loop_
_entity_poly.entity_id
_entity_poly.type
_entity_poly.pdbx_seq_one_letter_code
_entity_poly.pdbx_strand_id
1 'polypeptide(L)'
;MDSLITAAAHALAAGDPLGALKRVALRDDAPALALRGIAMAQLGDLNRAKVLLKRAAHAFSPREAVARARCIVAEAEIALVSRDLAWPAKALDTARATLEKHGDRVNAAHARNLEVRRLLLIGHLDEAERRLDGFDPSPLPPASRAAHELAVAGIAIRRLRTGPARAALA
;
A
#
# COMPACT_ATOMS: atom_id res chain seq x y z
N MET A 1 15.85 -2.27 -19.97
CA MET A 1 14.85 -2.59 -18.93
C MET A 1 15.07 -4.04 -18.54
N ASP A 2 15.23 -4.37 -17.25
CA ASP A 2 15.51 -5.74 -16.80
C ASP A 2 14.26 -6.62 -17.00
N SER A 3 14.30 -7.50 -18.00
CA SER A 3 13.16 -8.31 -18.43
C SER A 3 12.65 -9.25 -17.33
N LEU A 4 13.53 -9.71 -16.45
CA LEU A 4 13.16 -10.60 -15.34
C LEU A 4 12.37 -9.86 -14.27
N ILE A 5 12.75 -8.63 -13.95
CA ILE A 5 12.03 -7.77 -13.00
C ILE A 5 10.62 -7.46 -13.53
N THR A 6 10.50 -7.09 -14.80
CA THR A 6 9.19 -6.82 -15.41
C THR A 6 8.31 -8.07 -15.43
N ALA A 7 8.86 -9.24 -15.80
CA ALA A 7 8.11 -10.49 -15.80
C ALA A 7 7.68 -10.93 -14.39
N ALA A 8 8.52 -10.71 -13.38
CA ALA A 8 8.17 -11.00 -11.98
C ALA A 8 7.08 -10.06 -11.45
N ALA A 9 7.13 -8.77 -11.79
CA ALA A 9 6.08 -7.81 -11.44
C ALA A 9 4.73 -8.18 -12.06
N HIS A 10 4.72 -8.61 -13.33
CA HIS A 10 3.50 -9.12 -13.97
C HIS A 10 2.96 -10.39 -13.30
N ALA A 11 3.84 -11.33 -12.92
CA ALA A 11 3.43 -12.53 -12.20
C ALA A 11 2.74 -12.17 -10.86
N LEU A 12 3.29 -11.25 -10.08
CA LEU A 12 2.67 -10.79 -8.83
C LEU A 12 1.33 -10.10 -9.05
N ALA A 13 1.20 -9.29 -10.10
CA ALA A 13 -0.05 -8.63 -10.44
C ALA A 13 -1.15 -9.64 -10.84
N ALA A 14 -0.75 -10.79 -11.40
CA ALA A 14 -1.64 -11.90 -11.72
C ALA A 14 -1.90 -12.85 -10.53
N GLY A 15 -1.32 -12.60 -9.36
CA GLY A 15 -1.45 -13.47 -8.19
C GLY A 15 -0.60 -14.75 -8.25
N ASP A 16 0.50 -14.74 -9.01
CA ASP A 16 1.48 -15.83 -9.12
C ASP A 16 2.79 -15.48 -8.36
N PRO A 17 2.80 -15.57 -7.02
CA PRO A 17 3.99 -15.29 -6.23
C PRO A 17 5.12 -16.29 -6.47
N LEU A 18 4.81 -17.56 -6.77
CA LEU A 18 5.82 -18.58 -7.02
C LEU A 18 6.54 -18.35 -8.35
N GLY A 19 5.81 -17.99 -9.40
CA GLY A 19 6.40 -17.59 -10.67
C GLY A 19 7.22 -16.31 -10.56
N ALA A 20 6.82 -15.35 -9.74
CA ALA A 20 7.66 -14.19 -9.44
C ALA A 20 8.98 -14.61 -8.79
N LEU A 21 8.92 -15.44 -7.73
CA LEU A 21 10.09 -15.94 -7.02
C LEU A 21 11.03 -16.73 -7.93
N LYS A 22 10.50 -17.57 -8.83
CA LYS A 22 11.32 -18.31 -9.81
C LYS A 22 12.23 -17.39 -10.64
N ARG A 23 11.84 -16.12 -10.84
CA ARG A 23 12.59 -15.14 -11.63
C ARG A 23 13.56 -14.30 -10.80
N VAL A 24 13.26 -14.03 -9.52
CA VAL A 24 14.03 -13.08 -8.69
C VAL A 24 14.63 -13.65 -7.40
N ALA A 25 14.39 -14.93 -7.08
CA ALA A 25 14.80 -15.54 -5.81
C ALA A 25 16.29 -15.38 -5.47
N LEU A 26 17.16 -15.50 -6.48
CA LEU A 26 18.62 -15.49 -6.32
C LEU A 26 19.25 -14.11 -6.43
N ARG A 27 18.45 -13.05 -6.57
CA ARG A 27 18.93 -11.68 -6.83
C ARG A 27 18.79 -10.80 -5.60
N ASP A 28 19.83 -10.05 -5.27
CA ASP A 28 19.86 -9.17 -4.09
C ASP A 28 19.87 -7.66 -4.41
N ASP A 29 19.64 -7.27 -5.67
CA ASP A 29 19.38 -5.87 -6.01
C ASP A 29 18.03 -5.36 -5.46
N ALA A 30 17.90 -4.04 -5.35
CA ALA A 30 16.75 -3.40 -4.70
C ALA A 30 15.39 -3.77 -5.35
N PRO A 31 15.22 -3.75 -6.68
CA PRO A 31 14.00 -4.26 -7.33
C PRO A 31 13.68 -5.72 -6.99
N ALA A 32 14.66 -6.61 -7.05
CA ALA A 32 14.47 -8.02 -6.71
C ALA A 32 14.07 -8.23 -5.24
N LEU A 33 14.69 -7.50 -4.31
CA LEU A 33 14.30 -7.50 -2.89
C LEU A 33 12.84 -7.05 -2.70
N ALA A 34 12.43 -5.98 -3.39
CA ALA A 34 11.06 -5.47 -3.29
C ALA A 34 10.03 -6.50 -3.78
N LEU A 35 10.26 -7.09 -4.95
CA LEU A 35 9.36 -8.10 -5.52
C LEU A 35 9.30 -9.37 -4.69
N ARG A 36 10.43 -9.85 -4.14
CA ARG A 36 10.43 -10.97 -3.19
C ARG A 36 9.64 -10.63 -1.93
N GLY A 37 9.75 -9.40 -1.42
CA GLY A 37 8.97 -8.94 -0.27
C GLY A 37 7.45 -9.00 -0.53
N ILE A 38 7.00 -8.50 -1.67
CA ILE A 38 5.59 -8.57 -2.08
C ILE A 38 5.13 -10.02 -2.25
N ALA A 39 5.96 -10.88 -2.87
CA ALA A 39 5.65 -12.31 -3.01
C ALA A 39 5.46 -13.00 -1.65
N MET A 40 6.35 -12.73 -0.68
CA MET A 40 6.22 -13.25 0.68
C MET A 40 4.95 -12.75 1.37
N ALA A 41 4.57 -11.49 1.16
CA ALA A 41 3.33 -10.94 1.70
C ALA A 41 2.08 -11.65 1.12
N GLN A 42 2.06 -11.93 -0.20
CA GLN A 42 0.98 -12.69 -0.84
C GLN A 42 0.90 -14.14 -0.34
N LEU A 43 2.04 -14.73 0.05
CA LEU A 43 2.10 -16.07 0.64
C LEU A 43 1.81 -16.09 2.15
N GLY A 44 1.63 -14.92 2.79
CA GLY A 44 1.31 -14.79 4.21
C GLY A 44 2.52 -14.71 5.15
N ASP A 45 3.76 -14.76 4.65
CA ASP A 45 4.95 -14.54 5.49
C ASP A 45 5.25 -13.04 5.62
N LEU A 46 4.45 -12.38 6.46
CA LEU A 46 4.49 -10.93 6.69
C LEU A 46 5.81 -10.47 7.33
N ASN A 47 6.40 -11.29 8.19
CA ASN A 47 7.67 -10.99 8.86
C ASN A 47 8.81 -10.92 7.84
N ARG A 48 8.92 -11.94 6.98
CA ARG A 48 9.92 -11.98 5.92
C ARG A 48 9.69 -10.86 4.91
N ALA A 49 8.44 -10.62 4.54
CA ALA A 49 8.06 -9.55 3.62
C ALA A 49 8.53 -8.16 4.11
N LYS A 50 8.26 -7.82 5.38
CA LYS A 50 8.67 -6.56 6.00
C LYS A 50 10.18 -6.36 5.96
N VAL A 51 10.96 -7.40 6.29
CA VAL A 51 12.43 -7.35 6.24
C VAL A 51 12.95 -7.09 4.83
N LEU A 52 12.38 -7.79 3.83
CA LEU A 52 12.80 -7.65 2.43
C LEU A 52 12.49 -6.27 1.86
N LEU A 53 11.27 -5.75 2.12
CA LEU A 53 10.87 -4.41 1.65
C LEU A 53 11.70 -3.32 2.31
N LYS A 54 11.97 -3.42 3.61
CA LYS A 54 12.85 -2.47 4.30
C LYS A 54 14.23 -2.48 3.67
N ARG A 55 14.82 -3.66 3.43
CA ARG A 55 16.12 -3.77 2.73
C ARG A 55 16.08 -3.16 1.34
N ALA A 56 15.01 -3.40 0.57
CA ALA A 56 14.83 -2.80 -0.74
C ALA A 56 14.79 -1.27 -0.68
N ALA A 57 13.98 -0.71 0.23
CA ALA A 57 13.84 0.74 0.41
C ALA A 57 15.18 1.42 0.74
N HIS A 58 16.05 0.76 1.52
CA HIS A 58 17.40 1.26 1.84
C HIS A 58 18.39 1.07 0.69
N ALA A 59 18.20 0.07 -0.18
CA ALA A 59 19.09 -0.23 -1.29
C ALA A 59 18.80 0.64 -2.54
N PHE A 60 17.59 1.18 -2.68
CA PHE A 60 17.26 2.11 -3.76
C PHE A 60 18.04 3.43 -3.65
N SER A 61 18.60 3.88 -4.77
CA SER A 61 19.31 5.15 -4.84
C SER A 61 18.37 6.36 -4.69
N PRO A 62 18.89 7.56 -4.40
CA PRO A 62 18.08 8.78 -4.38
C PRO A 62 17.32 9.07 -5.68
N ARG A 63 17.87 8.62 -6.83
CA ARG A 63 17.25 8.77 -8.16
C ARG A 63 16.04 7.85 -8.35
N GLU A 64 15.93 6.78 -7.58
CA GLU A 64 14.85 5.80 -7.62
C GLU A 64 13.77 6.10 -6.56
N ALA A 65 13.45 7.39 -6.39
CA ALA A 65 12.54 7.87 -5.34
C ALA A 65 11.14 7.22 -5.42
N VAL A 66 10.62 6.98 -6.63
CA VAL A 66 9.31 6.33 -6.84
C VAL A 66 9.34 4.88 -6.38
N ALA A 67 10.39 4.12 -6.71
CA ALA A 67 10.51 2.71 -6.30
C ALA A 67 10.64 2.60 -4.77
N ARG A 68 11.45 3.47 -4.15
CA ARG A 68 11.55 3.57 -2.69
C ARG A 68 10.21 3.92 -2.04
N ALA A 69 9.47 4.88 -2.60
CA ALA A 69 8.15 5.25 -2.09
C ALA A 69 7.15 4.08 -2.16
N ARG A 70 7.15 3.30 -3.25
CA ARG A 70 6.32 2.07 -3.35
C ARG A 70 6.66 1.05 -2.27
N CYS A 71 7.94 0.85 -1.94
CA CYS A 71 8.33 -0.02 -0.83
C CYS A 71 7.75 0.46 0.51
N ILE A 72 7.82 1.77 0.78
CA ILE A 72 7.24 2.35 2.01
C ILE A 72 5.73 2.11 2.08
N VAL A 73 5.02 2.26 0.95
CA VAL A 73 3.57 1.96 0.88
C VAL A 73 3.30 0.49 1.14
N ALA A 74 4.10 -0.42 0.57
CA ALA A 74 3.95 -1.87 0.81
C ALA A 74 4.27 -2.26 2.27
N GLU A 75 5.29 -1.63 2.89
CA GLU A 75 5.57 -1.80 4.32
C GLU A 75 4.40 -1.33 5.18
N ALA A 76 3.78 -0.21 4.81
CA ALA A 76 2.55 0.26 5.43
C ALA A 76 1.35 -0.67 5.14
N GLU A 77 1.29 -1.36 4.02
CA GLU A 77 0.20 -2.33 3.88
C GLU A 77 0.37 -3.50 4.86
N ILE A 78 1.58 -4.05 4.94
CA ILE A 78 1.91 -5.17 5.82
C ILE A 78 1.65 -4.81 7.28
N ALA A 79 2.15 -3.67 7.75
CA ALA A 79 1.99 -3.32 9.15
C ALA A 79 0.52 -3.07 9.55
N LEU A 80 -0.34 -2.61 8.63
CA LEU A 80 -1.78 -2.46 8.90
C LEU A 80 -2.43 -3.84 9.07
N VAL A 81 -2.09 -4.77 8.18
CA VAL A 81 -2.55 -6.17 8.23
C VAL A 81 -2.06 -6.85 9.50
N SER A 82 -0.81 -6.62 9.90
CA SER A 82 -0.22 -7.13 11.14
C SER A 82 -0.67 -6.40 12.42
N ARG A 83 -1.56 -5.40 12.33
CA ARG A 83 -1.99 -4.56 13.46
C ARG A 83 -0.85 -3.81 14.17
N ASP A 84 0.25 -3.57 13.47
CA ASP A 84 1.33 -2.68 13.89
C ASP A 84 0.97 -1.24 13.51
N LEU A 85 0.22 -0.57 14.39
CA LEU A 85 -0.32 0.77 14.15
C LEU A 85 0.62 1.90 14.60
N ALA A 86 1.77 1.56 15.19
CA ALA A 86 2.77 2.50 15.70
C ALA A 86 3.76 3.00 14.62
N TRP A 87 3.45 2.76 13.35
CA TRP A 87 4.39 3.04 12.27
C TRP A 87 4.68 4.54 12.05
N PRO A 88 5.72 4.89 11.28
CA PRO A 88 6.04 6.28 10.99
C PRO A 88 5.06 6.89 9.95
N ALA A 89 3.94 7.45 10.42
CA ALA A 89 2.91 8.05 9.54
C ALA A 89 3.50 9.13 8.59
N LYS A 90 4.48 9.91 9.06
CA LYS A 90 5.19 10.91 8.27
C LYS A 90 5.95 10.32 7.07
N ALA A 91 6.46 9.08 7.19
CA ALA A 91 7.15 8.42 6.09
C ALA A 91 6.17 8.02 4.98
N LEU A 92 4.98 7.52 5.36
CA LEU A 92 3.90 7.22 4.42
C LEU A 92 3.39 8.48 3.72
N ASP A 93 3.20 9.57 4.46
CA ASP A 93 2.84 10.88 3.91
C ASP A 93 3.86 11.38 2.87
N THR A 94 5.14 11.27 3.19
CA THR A 94 6.23 11.66 2.29
C THR A 94 6.28 10.77 1.04
N ALA A 95 6.06 9.47 1.20
CA ALA A 95 5.99 8.52 0.10
C ALA A 95 4.80 8.84 -0.82
N ARG A 96 3.61 9.09 -0.26
CA ARG A 96 2.42 9.51 -1.01
C ARG A 96 2.68 10.78 -1.82
N ALA A 97 3.21 11.84 -1.21
CA ALA A 97 3.52 13.08 -1.91
C ALA A 97 4.53 12.88 -3.04
N THR A 98 5.51 11.98 -2.84
CA THR A 98 6.47 11.60 -3.88
C THR A 98 5.77 10.91 -5.04
N LEU A 99 4.87 9.96 -4.77
CA LEU A 99 4.12 9.22 -5.79
C LEU A 99 3.19 10.15 -6.59
N GLU A 100 2.47 11.05 -5.92
CA GLU A 100 1.62 12.07 -6.55
C GLU A 100 2.44 12.97 -7.50
N LYS A 101 3.57 13.49 -7.02
CA LYS A 101 4.46 14.36 -7.81
C LYS A 101 4.95 13.68 -9.09
N HIS A 102 5.15 12.37 -9.07
CA HIS A 102 5.65 11.60 -10.21
C HIS A 102 4.52 10.93 -11.02
N GLY A 103 3.25 11.21 -10.72
CA GLY A 103 2.10 10.71 -11.48
C GLY A 103 1.70 9.26 -11.17
N ASP A 104 2.24 8.64 -10.12
CA ASP A 104 1.85 7.30 -9.68
C ASP A 104 0.59 7.36 -8.81
N ARG A 105 -0.53 7.69 -9.47
CA ARG A 105 -1.82 7.97 -8.82
C ARG A 105 -2.40 6.76 -8.09
N VAL A 106 -2.17 5.55 -8.60
CA VAL A 106 -2.69 4.30 -8.00
C VAL A 106 -2.07 4.08 -6.62
N ASN A 107 -0.73 4.14 -6.53
CA ASN A 107 -0.04 3.92 -5.25
C ASN A 107 -0.23 5.10 -4.29
N ALA A 108 -0.37 6.33 -4.81
CA ALA A 108 -0.72 7.48 -3.99
C ALA A 108 -2.11 7.35 -3.34
N ALA A 109 -3.13 6.96 -4.12
CA ALA A 109 -4.47 6.71 -3.60
C ALA A 109 -4.48 5.55 -2.58
N HIS A 110 -3.72 4.49 -2.85
CA HIS A 110 -3.55 3.36 -1.92
C HIS A 110 -2.92 3.80 -0.60
N ALA A 111 -1.83 4.58 -0.65
CA ALA A 111 -1.19 5.13 0.55
C ALA A 111 -2.17 5.95 1.40
N ARG A 112 -2.96 6.81 0.76
CA ARG A 112 -3.98 7.61 1.43
C ARG A 112 -5.09 6.74 2.03
N ASN A 113 -5.48 5.65 1.37
CA ASN A 113 -6.45 4.69 1.91
C ASN A 113 -5.92 3.99 3.17
N LEU A 114 -4.64 3.58 3.17
CA LEU A 114 -3.97 3.00 4.33
C LEU A 114 -3.95 3.97 5.52
N GLU A 115 -3.71 5.27 5.29
CA GLU A 115 -3.77 6.31 6.32
C GLU A 115 -5.17 6.41 6.93
N VAL A 116 -6.22 6.51 6.11
CA VAL A 116 -7.62 6.57 6.59
C VAL A 116 -7.96 5.34 7.43
N ARG A 117 -7.60 4.14 6.93
CA ARG A 117 -7.85 2.88 7.65
C ARG A 117 -7.11 2.83 8.98
N ARG A 118 -5.86 3.28 9.03
CA ARG A 118 -5.13 3.38 10.31
C ARG A 118 -5.84 4.31 11.27
N LEU A 119 -6.19 5.53 10.84
CA LEU A 119 -6.85 6.53 11.69
C LEU A 119 -8.16 6.01 12.28
N LEU A 120 -8.94 5.28 11.46
CA LEU A 120 -10.15 4.60 11.92
C LEU A 120 -9.87 3.55 13.01
N LEU A 121 -8.80 2.77 12.87
CA LEU A 121 -8.43 1.73 13.84
C LEU A 121 -7.94 2.30 15.17
N ILE A 122 -7.28 3.45 15.16
CA ILE A 122 -6.83 4.13 16.38
C ILE A 122 -7.86 5.12 16.95
N GLY A 123 -9.03 5.25 16.32
CA GLY A 123 -10.14 6.09 16.82
C GLY A 123 -10.08 7.57 16.45
N HIS A 124 -9.16 7.99 15.59
CA HIS A 124 -9.00 9.38 15.15
C HIS A 124 -9.97 9.74 14.00
N LEU A 125 -11.26 9.85 14.32
CA LEU A 125 -12.33 10.03 13.32
C LEU A 125 -12.25 11.35 12.55
N ASP A 126 -12.00 12.47 13.22
CA ASP A 126 -11.91 13.78 12.56
C ASP A 126 -10.77 13.82 11.54
N GLU A 127 -9.64 13.20 11.88
CA GLU A 127 -8.49 13.09 10.97
C GLU A 127 -8.81 12.17 9.80
N ALA A 128 -9.51 11.06 10.03
CA ALA A 128 -9.90 10.14 8.97
C ALA A 128 -10.84 10.82 7.95
N GLU A 129 -11.80 11.63 8.42
CA GLU A 129 -12.68 12.45 7.57
C GLU A 129 -11.87 13.47 6.77
N ARG A 130 -10.99 14.24 7.41
CA ARG A 130 -10.11 15.19 6.69
C ARG A 130 -9.24 14.50 5.64
N ARG A 131 -8.80 13.26 5.90
CA ARG A 131 -8.03 12.47 4.93
C ARG A 131 -8.90 11.94 3.80
N LEU A 132 -10.23 11.89 3.92
CA LEU A 132 -11.13 11.57 2.80
C LEU A 132 -11.52 12.80 1.97
N ASP A 133 -11.42 14.01 2.52
CA ASP A 133 -11.78 15.24 1.79
C ASP A 133 -10.94 15.42 0.51
N GLY A 134 -11.60 15.41 -0.65
CA GLY A 134 -10.90 15.47 -1.95
C GLY A 134 -10.07 14.22 -2.26
N PHE A 135 -10.41 13.07 -1.67
CA PHE A 135 -9.89 11.76 -2.09
C PHE A 135 -10.55 11.36 -3.41
N ASP A 136 -9.75 11.13 -4.45
CA ASP A 136 -10.22 10.53 -5.70
C ASP A 136 -9.96 9.01 -5.69
N PRO A 137 -11.00 8.16 -5.56
CA PRO A 137 -10.86 6.71 -5.57
C PRO A 137 -10.83 6.11 -6.99
N SER A 138 -10.98 6.91 -8.05
CA SER A 138 -11.00 6.44 -9.43
C SER A 138 -9.74 5.66 -9.86
N PRO A 139 -8.52 5.94 -9.36
CA PRO A 139 -7.33 5.16 -9.71
C PRO A 139 -7.23 3.82 -8.98
N LEU A 140 -8.03 3.59 -7.94
CA LEU A 140 -7.95 2.36 -7.15
C LEU A 140 -8.48 1.15 -7.93
N PRO A 141 -7.79 0.00 -7.88
CA PRO A 141 -8.33 -1.28 -8.34
C PRO A 141 -9.62 -1.63 -7.58
N PRO A 142 -10.50 -2.48 -8.14
CA PRO A 142 -11.80 -2.80 -7.53
C PRO A 142 -11.72 -3.23 -6.05
N ALA A 143 -10.77 -4.10 -5.70
CA ALA A 143 -10.59 -4.56 -4.32
C ALA A 143 -10.21 -3.42 -3.36
N SER A 144 -9.27 -2.56 -3.76
CA SER A 144 -8.86 -1.39 -2.97
C SER A 144 -9.96 -0.33 -2.90
N ARG A 145 -10.78 -0.20 -3.94
CA ARG A 145 -11.95 0.69 -3.94
C ARG A 145 -13.01 0.21 -2.96
N ALA A 146 -13.31 -1.09 -2.92
CA ALA A 146 -14.18 -1.65 -1.89
C ALA A 146 -13.64 -1.39 -0.49
N ALA A 147 -12.32 -1.54 -0.26
CA ALA A 147 -11.71 -1.20 1.03
C ALA A 147 -11.82 0.29 1.38
N HIS A 148 -11.79 1.19 0.39
CA HIS A 148 -12.09 2.62 0.57
C HIS A 148 -13.53 2.86 1.00
N GLU A 149 -14.50 2.28 0.29
CA GLU A 149 -15.92 2.44 0.63
C GLU A 149 -16.24 1.87 2.03
N LEU A 150 -15.61 0.75 2.42
CA LEU A 150 -15.72 0.23 3.78
C LEU A 150 -15.17 1.20 4.84
N ALA A 151 -14.14 1.98 4.51
CA ALA A 151 -13.65 3.03 5.41
C ALA A 151 -14.63 4.21 5.50
N VAL A 152 -15.22 4.63 4.38
CA VAL A 152 -16.28 5.65 4.32
C VAL A 152 -17.49 5.21 5.16
N ALA A 153 -17.98 3.99 4.97
CA ALA A 153 -19.06 3.40 5.75
C ALA A 153 -18.70 3.35 7.24
N GLY A 154 -17.49 2.91 7.56
CA GLY A 154 -16.99 2.81 8.93
C GLY A 154 -16.92 4.16 9.66
N ILE A 155 -16.62 5.25 8.96
CA ILE A 155 -16.70 6.62 9.51
C ILE A 155 -18.16 7.00 9.72
N ALA A 156 -18.99 6.85 8.69
CA ALA A 156 -20.39 7.26 8.72
C ALA A 156 -21.17 6.57 9.84
N ILE A 157 -20.96 5.27 10.05
CA ILE A 157 -21.58 4.49 11.15
C ILE A 157 -21.18 5.06 12.51
N ARG A 158 -19.88 5.31 12.74
CA ARG A 158 -19.38 5.86 14.02
C ARG A 158 -19.84 7.30 14.28
N ARG A 159 -20.23 8.02 13.23
CA ARG A 159 -20.87 9.35 13.28
C ARG A 159 -22.41 9.29 13.32
N LEU A 160 -23.01 8.09 13.38
CA LEU A 160 -24.46 7.86 13.32
C LEU A 160 -25.14 8.42 12.05
N ARG A 161 -24.39 8.53 10.94
CA ARG A 161 -24.88 8.98 9.63
C ARG A 161 -25.34 7.78 8.80
N THR A 162 -26.58 7.36 8.99
CA THR A 162 -27.13 6.13 8.38
C THR A 162 -27.26 6.19 6.85
N GLY A 163 -27.62 7.35 6.28
CA GLY A 163 -27.73 7.55 4.82
C GLY A 163 -26.38 7.34 4.09
N PRO A 164 -25.34 8.12 4.43
CA PRO A 164 -24.00 7.93 3.87
C PRO A 164 -23.43 6.53 4.11
N ALA A 165 -23.67 5.94 5.29
CA ALA A 165 -23.23 4.57 5.58
C ALA A 165 -23.85 3.54 4.62
N ARG A 166 -25.16 3.66 4.34
CA ARG A 166 -25.84 2.76 3.40
C ARG A 166 -25.34 2.96 1.97
N ALA A 167 -25.14 4.20 1.53
CA ALA A 167 -24.65 4.51 0.19
C ALA A 167 -23.26 3.90 -0.08
N ALA A 168 -22.37 3.93 0.91
CA ALA A 168 -21.04 3.35 0.79
C ALA A 168 -21.02 1.80 0.83
N LEU A 169 -22.14 1.14 1.16
CA LEU A 169 -22.25 -0.33 1.19
C LEU A 169 -23.04 -0.90 0.02
N ALA A 170 -23.55 -0.04 -0.88
CA ALA A 170 -24.34 -0.43 -2.04
C ALA A 170 -23.45 -0.88 -3.21
#